data_AF-A0A966R417-F1
#
_entry.id   AF-A0A966R417-F1
#
_cell.length_a   1.000
_cell.length_b   1.000
_cell.length_c   1.000
_cell.angle_alpha   90.00
_cell.angle_beta   90.00
_cell.angle_gamma   90.00
#
_symmetry.space_group_name_H-M   'P 1'
#
loop_
_entity.id
_entity.type
_entity.pdbx_description
1 polymer ?
#
loop_
_entity_poly.entity_id
_entity_poly.type
_entity_poly.pdbx_seq_one_letter_code
_entity_poly.pdbx_strand_id
1 'polypeptide(L)'
;MTGKTFSAFSGYGIELEYMIVDRKTHDVRPVADVVLHEACRENGGEICGDVERGAFGWSNELVLHVIELKTSGPAKDLTRLASGFHGEVLAINRLLEKHGCQLAPGAMHPWMVPERETKLWPHDNNEIYDAYNRIFGCKGHGWSNLQSMHINFPFDGNQEFGRLHAAIRLVLPISTARTRRASPRSRG
;
A
#
# COMPACT_ATOMS: atom_id res chain seq x y z
N MET A 1 -24.08 -7.99 14.88
CA MET A 1 -24.08 -8.22 13.42
C MET A 1 -23.19 -9.42 13.15
N THR A 2 -23.75 -10.59 12.84
CA THR A 2 -22.97 -11.77 12.42
C THR A 2 -22.56 -11.56 10.97
N GLY A 3 -21.42 -10.90 10.76
CA GLY A 3 -20.79 -10.82 9.46
C GLY A 3 -20.46 -12.23 8.95
N LYS A 4 -20.51 -12.42 7.63
CA LYS A 4 -20.12 -13.69 7.00
C LYS A 4 -18.65 -13.97 7.34
N THR A 5 -18.40 -15.07 8.06
CA THR A 5 -17.04 -15.55 8.33
C THR A 5 -16.56 -16.44 7.19
N PHE A 6 -15.25 -16.48 6.97
CA PHE A 6 -14.60 -17.26 5.93
C PHE A 6 -13.52 -18.11 6.61
N SER A 7 -13.46 -19.39 6.30
CA SER A 7 -12.41 -20.26 6.83
C SER A 7 -11.04 -19.87 6.27
N ALA A 8 -9.96 -20.18 6.97
CA ALA A 8 -8.61 -19.91 6.52
C ALA A 8 -8.35 -20.54 5.15
N PHE A 9 -7.62 -19.79 4.33
CA PHE A 9 -7.30 -20.16 2.93
C PHE A 9 -8.52 -20.31 2.01
N SER A 10 -9.74 -19.92 2.43
CA SER A 10 -10.91 -19.89 1.55
C SER A 10 -10.99 -18.62 0.68
N GLY A 11 -10.15 -17.63 0.98
CA GLY A 11 -9.93 -16.42 0.20
C GLY A 11 -8.66 -15.70 0.66
N TYR A 12 -8.25 -14.71 -0.13
CA TYR A 12 -7.01 -13.95 0.09
C TYR A 12 -7.27 -12.47 -0.19
N GLY A 13 -6.90 -11.61 0.75
CA GLY A 13 -6.74 -10.18 0.49
C GLY A 13 -5.29 -9.88 0.19
N ILE A 14 -5.02 -8.99 -0.76
CA ILE A 14 -3.66 -8.51 -1.05
C ILE A 14 -3.69 -6.99 -1.05
N GLU A 15 -2.68 -6.39 -0.43
CA GLU A 15 -2.38 -4.96 -0.48
C GLU A 15 -0.93 -4.78 -0.94
N LEU A 16 -0.69 -3.78 -1.78
CA LEU A 16 0.61 -3.40 -2.31
C LEU A 16 0.79 -1.89 -2.16
N GLU A 17 1.84 -1.48 -1.47
CA GLU A 17 2.17 -0.06 -1.29
C GLU A 17 3.28 0.34 -2.27
N TYR A 18 3.06 1.42 -3.02
CA TYR A 18 4.05 1.97 -3.93
C TYR A 18 4.30 3.44 -3.65
N MET A 19 5.57 3.80 -3.63
CA MET A 19 6.01 5.19 -3.66
C MET A 19 5.85 5.76 -5.06
N ILE A 20 5.52 7.03 -5.11
CA ILE A 20 5.51 7.82 -6.33
C ILE A 20 6.82 8.61 -6.39
N VAL A 21 7.49 8.52 -7.54
CA VAL A 21 8.78 9.18 -7.79
C VAL A 21 8.76 9.94 -9.11
N ASP A 22 9.66 10.91 -9.23
CA ASP A 22 9.93 11.60 -10.49
C ASP A 22 10.50 10.61 -11.52
N ARG A 23 10.02 10.70 -12.77
CA ARG A 23 10.42 9.74 -13.81
C ARG A 23 11.88 9.88 -14.25
N LYS A 24 12.49 11.05 -14.08
CA LYS A 24 13.87 11.35 -14.51
C LYS A 24 14.85 11.26 -13.36
N THR A 25 14.54 11.86 -12.22
CA THR A 25 15.45 11.92 -11.08
C THR A 25 15.23 10.78 -10.10
N HIS A 26 14.06 10.13 -10.15
CA HIS A 26 13.58 9.16 -9.18
C HIS A 26 13.42 9.74 -7.77
N ASP A 27 13.46 11.06 -7.58
CA ASP A 27 13.18 11.66 -6.28
C ASP A 27 11.71 11.49 -5.90
N VAL A 28 11.43 11.41 -4.60
CA VAL A 28 10.08 11.16 -4.08
C VAL A 28 9.14 12.32 -4.42
N ARG A 29 7.92 11.98 -4.85
CA ARG A 29 6.90 12.96 -5.27
C ARG A 29 5.61 12.78 -4.46
N PRO A 30 5.26 13.74 -3.58
CA PRO A 30 4.07 13.65 -2.74
C PRO A 30 2.83 14.12 -3.52
N VAL A 31 2.33 13.25 -4.41
CA VAL A 31 1.21 13.52 -5.32
C VAL A 31 0.17 12.39 -5.35
N ALA A 32 0.11 11.56 -4.31
CA ALA A 32 -0.86 10.46 -4.24
C ALA A 32 -2.31 10.98 -4.27
N ASP A 33 -2.57 12.12 -3.63
CA ASP A 33 -3.87 12.78 -3.66
C ASP A 33 -4.29 13.20 -5.06
N VAL A 34 -3.37 13.76 -5.85
CA VAL A 34 -3.65 14.12 -7.25
C VAL A 34 -4.11 12.90 -8.05
N VAL A 35 -3.43 11.77 -7.90
CA VAL A 35 -3.77 10.51 -8.59
C VAL A 35 -5.14 9.99 -8.15
N LEU A 36 -5.38 9.92 -6.83
CA LEU A 36 -6.63 9.42 -6.27
C LEU A 36 -7.81 10.33 -6.68
N HIS A 37 -7.64 11.65 -6.61
CA HIS A 37 -8.66 12.61 -7.01
C HIS A 37 -8.96 12.56 -8.52
N GLU A 38 -7.95 12.34 -9.38
CA GLU A 38 -8.18 12.10 -10.81
C GLU A 38 -8.98 10.81 -11.03
N ALA A 39 -8.63 9.73 -10.34
CA ALA A 39 -9.31 8.45 -10.46
C ALA A 39 -10.76 8.49 -9.96
N CYS A 40 -11.03 9.18 -8.84
CA CYS A 40 -12.39 9.47 -8.37
C CYS A 40 -13.22 10.18 -9.45
N ARG A 41 -12.65 11.21 -10.08
CA ARG A 41 -13.32 11.98 -11.13
C ARG A 41 -13.60 11.13 -12.38
N GLU A 42 -12.66 10.28 -12.79
CA GLU A 42 -12.86 9.32 -13.89
C GLU A 42 -14.01 8.35 -13.60
N ASN A 43 -14.21 7.98 -12.32
CA ASN A 43 -15.32 7.14 -11.87
C ASN A 43 -16.64 7.94 -11.64
N GLY A 44 -16.64 9.26 -11.84
CA GLY A 44 -17.80 10.12 -11.56
C GLY A 44 -18.14 10.26 -10.07
N GLY A 45 -17.21 9.91 -9.19
CA GLY A 45 -17.37 9.95 -7.74
C GLY A 45 -16.90 11.26 -7.11
N GLU A 46 -17.18 11.40 -5.80
CA GLU A 46 -16.60 12.46 -4.98
C GLU A 46 -15.11 12.24 -4.78
N ILE A 47 -14.39 13.33 -4.51
CA ILE A 47 -12.97 13.28 -4.20
C ILE A 47 -12.78 12.60 -2.85
N CYS A 48 -12.06 11.47 -2.82
CA CYS A 48 -11.76 10.73 -1.60
C CYS A 48 -10.41 10.02 -1.67
N GLY A 49 -9.91 9.60 -0.50
CA GLY A 49 -8.70 8.80 -0.36
C GLY A 49 -8.84 7.32 -0.73
N ASP A 50 -10.02 6.86 -1.16
CA ASP A 50 -10.27 5.47 -1.55
C ASP A 50 -11.03 5.42 -2.89
N VAL A 51 -10.57 4.58 -3.82
CA VAL A 51 -11.11 4.47 -5.18
C VAL A 51 -11.42 3.02 -5.49
N GLU A 52 -12.71 2.71 -5.72
CA GLU A 52 -13.12 1.38 -6.17
C GLU A 52 -12.82 1.16 -7.67
N ARG A 53 -12.20 0.02 -7.97
CA ARG A 53 -11.76 -0.40 -9.31
C ARG A 53 -12.18 -1.85 -9.61
N GLY A 54 -13.46 -2.13 -9.44
CA GLY A 54 -14.03 -3.46 -9.67
C GLY A 54 -13.52 -4.47 -8.64
N ALA A 55 -12.66 -5.40 -9.06
CA ALA A 55 -12.06 -6.40 -8.16
C ALA A 55 -10.91 -5.83 -7.31
N PHE A 56 -10.45 -4.62 -7.61
CA PHE A 56 -9.37 -3.92 -6.93
C PHE A 56 -9.85 -2.57 -6.40
N GLY A 57 -9.05 -1.96 -5.53
CA GLY A 57 -9.21 -0.59 -5.09
C GLY A 57 -7.86 0.08 -4.88
N TRP A 58 -7.83 1.40 -4.88
CA TRP A 58 -6.65 2.19 -4.54
C TRP A 58 -6.95 3.03 -3.31
N SER A 59 -5.97 3.22 -2.43
CA SER A 59 -6.14 4.08 -1.26
C SER A 59 -4.93 4.95 -0.96
N ASN A 60 -5.17 6.04 -0.23
CA ASN A 60 -4.14 6.81 0.41
C ASN A 60 -3.46 5.99 1.52
N GLU A 61 -2.27 6.44 1.89
CA GLU A 61 -1.55 5.97 3.05
C GLU A 61 -1.20 7.14 3.98
N LEU A 62 -0.53 6.87 5.10
CA LEU A 62 -0.04 7.89 6.05
C LEU A 62 0.71 9.03 5.37
N VAL A 63 1.50 8.72 4.34
CA VAL A 63 2.37 9.67 3.64
C VAL A 63 1.90 9.91 2.21
N LEU A 64 1.96 11.18 1.79
CA LEU A 64 1.39 11.68 0.54
C LEU A 64 2.14 11.19 -0.72
N HIS A 65 3.29 10.56 -0.57
CA HIS A 65 4.06 9.97 -1.65
C HIS A 65 3.89 8.46 -1.78
N VAL A 66 3.00 7.83 -1.00
CA VAL A 66 2.66 6.41 -1.11
C VAL A 66 1.20 6.28 -1.53
N ILE A 67 0.95 5.31 -2.42
CA ILE A 67 -0.39 4.87 -2.81
C ILE A 67 -0.49 3.36 -2.59
N GLU A 68 -1.59 2.91 -2.02
CA GLU A 68 -1.90 1.51 -1.81
C GLU A 68 -2.80 0.99 -2.94
N LEU A 69 -2.54 -0.23 -3.42
CA LEU A 69 -3.44 -1.00 -4.26
C LEU A 69 -3.90 -2.22 -3.46
N LYS A 70 -5.19 -2.51 -3.46
CA LYS A 70 -5.76 -3.63 -2.72
C LYS A 70 -6.79 -4.41 -3.52
N THR A 71 -7.09 -5.63 -3.09
CA THR A 71 -8.29 -6.35 -3.54
C THR A 71 -9.53 -5.79 -2.85
N SER A 72 -10.66 -5.59 -3.55
CA SER A 72 -11.92 -5.09 -2.95
C SER A 72 -12.65 -6.11 -2.07
N GLY A 73 -12.08 -7.30 -1.89
CA GLY A 73 -12.60 -8.36 -1.03
C GLY A 73 -11.77 -9.64 -1.16
N PRO A 74 -12.12 -10.72 -0.45
CA PRO A 74 -11.37 -11.97 -0.48
C PRO A 74 -11.39 -12.59 -1.88
N ALA A 75 -10.24 -12.63 -2.54
CA ALA A 75 -10.06 -13.29 -3.83
C ALA A 75 -9.93 -14.80 -3.63
N LYS A 76 -10.51 -15.59 -4.54
CA LYS A 76 -10.46 -17.07 -4.45
C LYS A 76 -9.11 -17.67 -4.90
N ASP A 77 -8.38 -16.97 -5.77
CA ASP A 77 -7.17 -17.49 -6.39
C ASP A 77 -6.09 -16.40 -6.41
N LEU A 78 -5.04 -16.61 -5.61
CA LEU A 78 -3.92 -15.70 -5.47
C LEU A 78 -3.12 -15.54 -6.78
N THR A 79 -3.00 -16.61 -7.57
CA THR A 79 -2.15 -16.61 -8.78
C THR A 79 -2.73 -15.74 -9.88
N ARG A 80 -4.06 -15.62 -9.93
CA ARG A 80 -4.77 -14.78 -10.91
C ARG A 80 -4.74 -13.30 -10.59
N LEU A 81 -4.37 -12.92 -9.36
CA LEU A 81 -4.30 -11.51 -8.98
C LEU A 81 -3.14 -10.77 -9.62
N ALA A 82 -2.05 -11.46 -9.96
CA ALA A 82 -0.83 -10.84 -10.47
C ALA A 82 -1.07 -9.99 -11.74
N SER A 83 -1.82 -10.53 -12.71
CA SER A 83 -2.15 -9.78 -13.94
C SER A 83 -3.08 -8.59 -13.68
N GLY A 84 -3.97 -8.72 -12.69
CA GLY A 84 -4.88 -7.64 -12.30
C GLY A 84 -4.13 -6.49 -11.64
N PHE A 85 -3.32 -6.77 -10.62
CA PHE A 85 -2.45 -5.76 -9.99
C PHE A 85 -1.51 -5.12 -11.00
N HIS A 86 -0.96 -5.87 -11.95
CA HIS A 86 -0.15 -5.29 -13.02
C HIS A 86 -0.96 -4.30 -13.87
N GLY A 87 -2.21 -4.62 -14.21
CA GLY A 87 -3.12 -3.70 -14.89
C GLY A 87 -3.36 -2.41 -14.10
N GLU A 88 -3.55 -2.51 -12.79
CA GLU A 88 -3.72 -1.36 -11.89
C GLU A 88 -2.45 -0.50 -11.78
N VAL A 89 -1.26 -1.12 -11.68
CA VAL A 89 0.03 -0.42 -11.73
C VAL A 89 0.20 0.35 -13.04
N LEU A 90 -0.20 -0.23 -14.17
CA LEU A 90 -0.18 0.45 -15.46
C LEU A 90 -1.18 1.60 -15.52
N ALA A 91 -2.36 1.44 -14.90
CA ALA A 91 -3.37 2.49 -14.84
C ALA A 91 -2.89 3.70 -14.02
N ILE A 92 -2.33 3.47 -12.84
CA ILE A 92 -1.75 4.53 -12.00
C ILE A 92 -0.61 5.24 -12.73
N ASN A 93 0.31 4.49 -13.37
CA ASN A 93 1.41 5.10 -14.12
C ASN A 93 0.94 5.96 -15.30
N ARG A 94 -0.20 5.64 -15.95
CA ARG A 94 -0.79 6.51 -16.98
C ARG A 94 -1.28 7.84 -16.43
N LEU A 95 -1.84 7.85 -15.21
CA LEU A 95 -2.24 9.09 -14.54
C LEU A 95 -1.00 9.91 -14.13
N LEU A 96 0.00 9.24 -13.56
CA LEU A 96 1.27 9.85 -13.14
C LEU A 96 2.10 10.44 -14.28
N GLU A 97 1.97 9.92 -15.51
CA GLU A 97 2.70 10.40 -16.67
C GLU A 97 2.48 11.90 -16.93
N LYS A 98 1.24 12.38 -16.74
CA LYS A 98 0.86 13.80 -16.88
C LYS A 98 1.64 14.72 -15.93
N HIS A 99 2.11 14.15 -14.81
CA HIS A 99 2.84 14.83 -13.75
C HIS A 99 4.34 14.54 -13.77
N GLY A 100 4.84 13.87 -14.82
CA GLY A 100 6.24 13.47 -14.95
C GLY A 100 6.68 12.46 -13.89
N CYS A 101 5.74 11.71 -13.32
CA CYS A 101 5.98 10.78 -12.21
C CYS A 101 5.77 9.31 -12.64
N GLN A 102 6.17 8.37 -11.79
CA GLN A 102 5.92 6.94 -11.92
C GLN A 102 5.92 6.26 -10.54
N LEU A 103 5.40 5.04 -10.46
CA LEU A 103 5.55 4.18 -9.28
C LEU A 103 6.98 3.62 -9.22
N ALA A 104 7.59 3.66 -8.03
CA ALA A 104 8.92 3.11 -7.80
C ALA A 104 8.86 1.58 -7.61
N PRO A 105 9.85 0.83 -8.13
CA PRO A 105 10.04 -0.56 -7.72
C PRO A 105 10.79 -0.64 -6.38
N GLY A 106 10.68 -1.79 -5.70
CA GLY A 106 11.46 -2.11 -4.50
C GLY A 106 10.66 -1.99 -3.20
N ALA A 107 11.34 -2.11 -2.07
CA ALA A 107 10.74 -2.08 -0.73
C ALA A 107 11.08 -0.81 0.07
N MET A 108 12.00 0.02 -0.44
CA MET A 108 12.43 1.27 0.20
C MET A 108 13.11 2.17 -0.83
N HIS A 109 12.93 3.49 -0.74
CA HIS A 109 13.64 4.44 -1.57
C HIS A 109 15.11 4.59 -1.12
N PRO A 110 16.10 4.39 -2.01
CA PRO A 110 17.52 4.35 -1.64
C PRO A 110 18.12 5.67 -1.14
N TRP A 111 17.58 6.83 -1.54
CA TRP A 111 18.17 8.13 -1.16
C TRP A 111 17.15 9.18 -0.71
N MET A 112 15.93 8.75 -0.39
CA MET A 112 14.98 9.63 0.30
C MET A 112 15.59 10.05 1.64
N VAL A 113 15.44 11.33 1.99
CA VAL A 113 15.78 11.95 3.26
C VAL A 113 14.47 12.25 3.98
N PRO A 114 14.00 11.33 4.83
CA PRO A 114 12.64 11.35 5.34
C PRO A 114 12.29 12.59 6.16
N GLU A 115 13.23 13.14 6.92
CA GLU A 115 13.05 14.33 7.75
C GLU A 115 12.70 15.58 6.93
N ARG A 116 13.13 15.60 5.65
CA ARG A 116 12.93 16.72 4.73
C ARG A 116 11.81 16.49 3.74
N GLU A 117 11.62 15.25 3.31
CA GLU A 117 10.77 14.91 2.17
C GLU A 117 9.40 14.34 2.59
N THR A 118 9.25 13.86 3.83
CA THR A 118 7.98 13.30 4.32
C THR A 118 6.90 14.38 4.37
N LYS A 119 5.81 14.14 3.65
CA LYS A 119 4.55 14.90 3.77
C LYS A 119 3.45 13.93 4.15
N LEU A 120 2.68 14.27 5.18
CA LEU A 120 1.53 13.47 5.60
C LEU A 120 0.35 13.69 4.65
N TRP A 121 -0.55 12.72 4.60
CA TRP A 121 -1.85 12.87 3.93
C TRP A 121 -2.66 14.01 4.57
N PRO A 122 -3.01 15.08 3.84
CA PRO A 122 -3.62 16.26 4.43
C PRO A 122 -5.16 16.24 4.44
N HIS A 123 -5.80 15.20 3.87
CA HIS A 123 -7.23 15.18 3.59
C HIS A 123 -8.04 14.45 4.68
N ASP A 124 -8.92 13.55 4.29
CA ASP A 124 -9.71 12.73 5.21
C ASP A 124 -8.84 11.95 6.19
N ASN A 125 -9.38 11.69 7.39
CA ASN A 125 -8.68 10.99 8.48
C ASN A 125 -7.36 11.65 8.95
N ASN A 126 -7.06 12.89 8.53
CA ASN A 126 -5.84 13.60 8.92
C ASN A 126 -5.70 13.73 10.45
N GLU A 127 -6.80 13.90 11.20
CA GLU A 127 -6.74 13.90 12.68
C GLU A 127 -6.08 12.64 13.27
N ILE A 128 -6.29 11.48 12.62
CA ILE A 128 -5.67 10.21 13.01
C ILE A 128 -4.18 10.27 12.67
N TYR A 129 -3.82 10.63 11.44
CA TYR A 129 -2.42 10.70 10.99
C TYR A 129 -1.60 11.73 11.78
N ASP A 130 -2.17 12.89 12.11
CA ASP A 130 -1.56 13.89 12.98
C ASP A 130 -1.37 13.36 14.41
N ALA A 131 -2.31 12.59 14.93
CA ALA A 131 -2.14 11.93 16.23
C ALA A 131 -1.00 10.91 16.22
N TYR A 132 -0.92 10.07 15.18
CA TYR A 132 0.20 9.14 14.98
C TYR A 132 1.52 9.89 14.91
N ASN A 133 1.61 10.92 14.08
CA ASN A 133 2.83 11.70 13.91
C ASN A 133 3.25 12.44 15.18
N ARG A 134 2.30 12.97 15.96
CA ARG A 134 2.58 13.58 17.28
C ARG A 134 3.15 12.58 18.29
N ILE A 135 2.65 11.35 18.30
CA ILE A 135 3.05 10.32 19.27
C ILE A 135 4.36 9.65 18.87
N PHE A 136 4.51 9.30 17.58
CA PHE A 136 5.58 8.44 17.10
C PHE A 136 6.64 9.14 16.24
N GLY A 137 6.39 10.38 15.80
CA GLY A 137 7.29 11.10 14.90
C GLY A 137 7.48 10.35 13.58
N CYS A 138 6.41 10.22 12.80
CA CYS A 138 6.30 9.38 11.60
C CYS A 138 7.17 9.82 10.40
N LYS A 139 8.22 10.58 10.65
CA LYS A 139 9.16 11.05 9.64
C LYS A 139 10.31 10.08 9.40
N GLY A 140 10.63 9.14 10.29
CA GLY A 140 11.78 8.25 10.09
C GLY A 140 11.57 7.23 8.96
N HIS A 141 12.66 6.63 8.46
CA HIS A 141 12.59 5.64 7.37
C HIS A 141 11.57 4.52 7.61
N GLY A 142 11.44 4.04 8.84
CA GLY A 142 10.51 2.96 9.19
C GLY A 142 9.02 3.36 9.13
N TRP A 143 8.71 4.62 8.86
CA TRP A 143 7.35 5.15 8.73
C TRP A 143 7.07 5.66 7.32
N SER A 144 8.02 6.39 6.74
CA SER A 144 7.79 7.12 5.49
C SER A 144 8.62 6.61 4.31
N ASN A 145 9.59 5.71 4.54
CA ASN A 145 10.44 5.16 3.50
C ASN A 145 10.28 3.64 3.35
N LEU A 146 9.04 3.15 3.30
CA LEU A 146 8.74 1.72 3.10
C LEU A 146 7.71 1.53 1.98
N GLN A 147 7.87 0.42 1.27
CA GLN A 147 6.91 -0.16 0.33
C GLN A 147 6.77 -1.62 0.73
N SER A 148 5.54 -2.10 0.85
CA SER A 148 5.26 -3.43 1.37
C SER A 148 4.24 -4.17 0.51
N MET A 149 4.13 -5.48 0.80
CA MET A 149 3.05 -6.32 0.32
C MET A 149 2.44 -7.00 1.54
N HIS A 150 1.13 -6.83 1.72
CA HIS A 150 0.38 -7.55 2.74
C HIS A 150 -0.42 -8.68 2.11
N ILE A 151 -0.53 -9.78 2.86
CA ILE A 151 -1.42 -10.89 2.54
C ILE A 151 -2.35 -11.09 3.73
N ASN A 152 -3.63 -10.88 3.48
CA ASN A 152 -4.69 -11.04 4.45
C ASN A 152 -5.35 -12.40 4.29
N PHE A 153 -5.34 -13.19 5.36
CA PHE A 153 -6.00 -14.50 5.42
C PHE A 153 -7.24 -14.41 6.33
N PRO A 154 -8.41 -14.86 5.86
CA PRO A 154 -9.58 -14.96 6.72
C PRO A 154 -9.43 -16.08 7.76
N PHE A 155 -10.30 -16.09 8.76
CA PHE A 155 -10.43 -17.17 9.73
C PHE A 155 -11.85 -17.20 10.31
N ASP A 156 -12.28 -18.37 10.76
CA ASP A 156 -13.56 -18.62 11.41
C ASP A 156 -13.33 -19.09 12.85
N GLY A 157 -13.53 -18.16 13.78
CA GLY A 157 -13.41 -18.41 15.21
C GLY A 157 -11.97 -18.51 15.75
N ASN A 158 -11.87 -18.61 17.08
CA ASN A 158 -10.60 -18.51 17.82
C ASN A 158 -9.63 -19.66 17.55
N GLN A 159 -10.15 -20.86 17.28
CA GLN A 159 -9.30 -22.03 17.04
C GLN A 159 -8.53 -21.89 15.73
N GLU A 160 -9.20 -21.44 14.67
CA GLU A 160 -8.57 -21.23 13.38
C GLU A 160 -7.61 -20.04 13.41
N PHE A 161 -8.02 -18.92 14.03
CA PHE A 161 -7.13 -17.78 14.28
C PHE A 161 -5.84 -18.20 14.99
N GLY A 162 -5.95 -18.98 16.08
CA GLY A 162 -4.79 -19.44 16.85
C GLY A 162 -3.82 -20.28 16.02
N ARG A 163 -4.35 -21.18 15.17
CA ARG A 163 -3.53 -22.01 14.27
C ARG A 163 -2.87 -21.18 13.18
N LEU A 164 -3.62 -20.31 12.52
CA LEU A 164 -3.12 -19.43 11.46
C LEU A 164 -2.03 -18.49 12.00
N HIS A 165 -2.27 -17.85 13.13
CA HIS A 165 -1.31 -16.97 13.79
C HIS A 165 -0.02 -17.73 14.16
N ALA A 166 -0.14 -18.94 14.72
CA ALA A 166 1.03 -19.75 15.07
C ALA A 166 1.85 -20.11 13.82
N ALA A 167 1.20 -20.47 12.72
CA ALA A 167 1.86 -20.77 11.45
C ALA A 167 2.57 -19.53 10.88
N ILE A 168 1.93 -18.35 10.87
CA ILE A 168 2.51 -17.10 10.36
C ILE A 168 3.79 -16.75 11.14
N ARG A 169 3.80 -16.87 12.46
CA ARG A 169 5.00 -16.60 13.29
C ARG A 169 6.21 -17.45 12.89
N LEU A 170 5.97 -18.70 12.49
CA LEU A 170 7.04 -19.61 12.06
C LEU A 170 7.55 -19.28 10.65
N VAL A 171 6.66 -18.84 9.76
CA VAL A 171 6.98 -18.58 8.35
C VAL A 171 7.57 -17.18 8.13
N LEU A 172 7.14 -16.19 8.92
CA LEU A 172 7.49 -14.78 8.70
C LEU A 172 9.02 -14.52 8.58
N PRO A 173 9.89 -15.08 9.44
CA PRO A 173 11.34 -14.87 9.30
C PRO A 173 11.92 -15.41 7.98
N ILE A 174 11.35 -16.51 7.47
CA ILE A 174 11.79 -17.15 6.23
C ILE A 174 11.39 -16.27 5.03
N SER A 175 10.16 -15.76 5.03
CA SER A 175 9.69 -14.85 3.98
C SER A 175 10.55 -13.59 3.90
N THR A 176 10.83 -12.95 5.04
CA THR A 176 11.70 -11.76 5.11
C THR A 176 13.11 -12.04 4.58
N ALA A 177 13.68 -13.20 4.91
CA ALA A 177 15.00 -13.59 4.42
C ALA A 177 15.05 -13.70 2.88
N ARG A 178 13.96 -14.14 2.24
CA ARG A 178 13.88 -14.30 0.78
C ARG A 178 13.65 -12.97 0.06
N THR A 179 12.92 -12.03 0.65
CA THR A 179 12.56 -10.75 0.02
C THR A 179 13.55 -9.61 0.33
N ARG A 180 14.48 -9.81 1.28
CA ARG A 180 15.44 -8.79 1.76
C ARG A 180 16.16 -7.98 0.67
N ARG A 181 16.42 -8.57 -0.51
CA ARG A 181 17.11 -7.87 -1.61
C ARG A 181 16.29 -6.72 -2.22
N ALA A 182 15.00 -6.61 -1.91
CA ALA A 182 14.13 -5.54 -2.37
C ALA A 182 14.38 -4.20 -1.64
N SER A 183 15.01 -4.20 -0.47
CA SER A 183 15.38 -2.97 0.26
C SER A 183 16.88 -2.67 0.05
N PRO A 184 17.25 -1.69 -0.81
CA PRO A 184 18.62 -1.21 -0.89
C PRO A 184 19.03 -0.51 0.40
N ARG A 185 20.34 -0.23 0.58
CA ARG A 185 20.78 0.64 1.68
C ARG A 185 20.15 2.03 1.50
N SER A 186 19.53 2.58 2.55
CA SER A 186 19.14 3.99 2.57
C SER A 186 20.32 4.87 2.94
N ARG A 187 20.26 6.14 2.55
CA ARG A 187 21.10 7.18 3.17
C ARG A 187 20.70 7.29 4.64
N GLY A 188 21.69 7.28 5.53
CA GLY A 188 21.48 7.37 6.98
C GLY A 188 21.26 8.80 7.46
#